data_AF-A0A9E5BPN9-F1
#
_entry.id   AF-A0A9E5BPN9-F1
#
_cell.length_a   1.000
_cell.length_b   1.000
_cell.length_c   1.000
_cell.angle_alpha   90.00
_cell.angle_beta   90.00
_cell.angle_gamma   90.00
#
_symmetry.space_group_name_H-M   'P 1'
#
loop_
_entity.id
_entity.type
_entity.pdbx_description
1 polymer ?
#
loop_
_entity_poly.entity_id
_entity_poly.type
_entity_poly.pdbx_seq_one_letter_code
_entity_poly.pdbx_strand_id
1 'polypeptide(L)'
;WLAALAADPQRNQILNAVPRLAEGVQVQLKPVLAEGEFVQGHVLNTVSQPEGTPCSPLVATVIAEIDGQQSVSDIVDGLGQHLDQAGHAQLEEAVSRTIEILYVDGTVAGLVTE
;
A
#
# COMPACT_ATOMS: atom_id res chain seq x y z
N TRP A 1 -1.22 0.87 24.91
CA TRP A 1 -0.81 1.02 23.50
C TRP A 1 0.10 -0.13 23.06
N LEU A 2 1.23 -0.40 23.74
CA LEU A 2 2.05 -1.62 23.49
C LEU A 2 1.28 -2.96 23.56
N ALA A 3 0.21 -3.03 24.37
CA ALA A 3 -0.54 -4.28 24.57
C ALA A 3 -1.51 -4.64 23.42
N ALA A 4 -1.93 -3.69 22.57
CA ALA A 4 -2.86 -3.97 21.47
C ALA A 4 -2.12 -4.49 20.23
N LEU A 5 -0.92 -3.94 19.96
CA LEU A 5 0.04 -4.50 19.00
C LEU A 5 0.41 -5.94 19.39
N ALA A 6 0.63 -6.23 20.68
CA ALA A 6 1.02 -7.57 21.14
C ALA A 6 0.02 -8.72 20.86
N ALA A 7 -1.22 -8.43 20.45
CA ALA A 7 -2.26 -9.45 20.26
C ALA A 7 -2.26 -10.13 18.88
N ASP A 8 -1.63 -9.52 17.86
CA ASP A 8 -1.55 -10.07 16.50
C ASP A 8 -0.09 -10.06 16.01
N PRO A 9 0.65 -11.17 16.19
CA PRO A 9 2.05 -11.25 15.82
C PRO A 9 2.27 -11.12 14.30
N GLN A 10 1.29 -11.50 13.47
CA GLN A 10 1.37 -11.33 12.02
C GLN A 10 1.27 -9.86 11.66
N ARG A 11 0.30 -9.14 12.24
CA ARG A 11 0.15 -7.70 12.02
C ARG A 11 1.40 -6.92 12.45
N ASN A 12 2.00 -7.26 13.59
CA ASN A 12 3.26 -6.65 14.01
C ASN A 12 4.40 -6.93 13.03
N GLN A 13 4.46 -8.13 12.43
CA GLN A 13 5.47 -8.43 11.42
C GLN A 13 5.30 -7.55 10.18
N ILE A 14 4.06 -7.35 9.71
CA ILE A 14 3.78 -6.45 8.59
C ILE A 14 4.15 -5.01 8.92
N LEU A 15 3.74 -4.50 10.09
CA LEU A 15 4.02 -3.12 10.48
C LEU A 15 5.52 -2.80 10.57
N ASN A 16 6.32 -3.75 11.05
CA ASN A 16 7.77 -3.59 11.15
C ASN A 16 8.52 -3.96 9.86
N ALA A 17 7.83 -4.45 8.83
CA ALA A 17 8.48 -4.82 7.58
C ALA A 17 8.79 -3.57 6.74
N VAL A 18 9.90 -3.62 6.01
CA VAL A 18 10.25 -2.68 4.95
C VAL A 18 9.80 -3.27 3.61
N PRO A 19 8.69 -2.79 3.01
CA PRO A 19 8.21 -3.27 1.73
C PRO A 19 9.12 -2.82 0.58
N ARG A 20 9.23 -3.67 -0.45
CA ARG A 20 9.96 -3.34 -1.69
C ARG A 20 9.10 -3.65 -2.90
N LEU A 21 8.91 -2.69 -3.79
CA LEU A 21 8.20 -2.92 -5.05
C LEU A 21 9.00 -3.86 -5.96
N ALA A 22 8.27 -4.65 -6.75
CA ALA A 22 8.86 -5.37 -7.86
C ALA A 22 9.36 -4.39 -8.94
N GLU A 23 10.37 -4.83 -9.71
CA GLU A 23 10.91 -4.03 -10.81
C GLU A 23 9.82 -3.70 -11.85
N GLY A 24 9.81 -2.45 -12.31
CA GLY A 24 8.87 -1.99 -13.34
C GLY A 24 7.46 -1.69 -12.84
N VAL A 25 7.19 -1.81 -11.53
CA VAL A 25 5.93 -1.36 -10.93
C VAL A 25 5.83 0.17 -11.00
N GLN A 26 4.72 0.68 -11.51
CA GLN A 26 4.45 2.11 -11.60
C GLN A 26 2.97 2.41 -11.38
N VAL A 27 2.68 3.59 -10.83
CA VAL A 27 1.33 4.15 -10.82
C VAL A 27 1.25 5.29 -11.83
N GLN A 28 0.24 5.26 -12.69
CA GLN A 28 0.03 6.28 -13.71
C GLN A 28 -1.42 6.78 -13.67
N LEU A 29 -1.64 8.05 -14.02
CA LEU A 29 -2.98 8.58 -14.29
C LEU A 29 -3.35 8.31 -15.75
N LYS A 30 -4.43 7.57 -15.97
CA LYS A 30 -4.92 7.19 -17.29
C LYS A 30 -6.44 7.25 -17.35
N PRO A 31 -7.03 7.40 -18.55
CA PRO A 31 -8.45 7.14 -18.74
C PRO A 31 -8.78 5.67 -18.39
N VAL A 32 -9.70 5.47 -17.46
CA VAL A 32 -10.24 4.16 -17.06
C VAL A 32 -11.75 4.13 -17.33
N LEU A 33 -12.27 2.98 -17.73
CA LEU A 33 -13.71 2.83 -17.95
C LEU A 33 -14.42 2.61 -16.61
N ALA A 34 -15.24 3.58 -16.19
CA ALA A 34 -16.05 3.52 -14.98
C ALA A 34 -17.47 3.97 -15.31
N GLU A 35 -18.47 3.20 -14.86
CA GLU A 35 -19.90 3.49 -15.08
C GLU A 35 -20.29 3.78 -16.55
N GLY A 36 -19.55 3.20 -17.51
CA GLY A 36 -19.80 3.38 -18.94
C GLY A 36 -19.12 4.60 -19.57
N GLU A 37 -18.33 5.35 -18.80
CA GLU A 37 -17.57 6.51 -19.27
C GLU A 37 -16.07 6.38 -18.99
N PHE A 38 -15.25 7.09 -19.78
CA PHE A 38 -13.82 7.18 -19.50
C PHE A 38 -13.54 8.33 -18.53
N VAL A 39 -13.09 7.99 -17.33
CA VAL A 39 -12.68 8.96 -16.30
C VAL A 39 -11.18 8.89 -16.05
N GLN A 40 -10.55 9.97 -15.62
CA GLN A 40 -9.16 9.92 -15.17
C GLN A 40 -9.08 9.13 -13.86
N GLY A 41 -8.23 8.11 -13.81
CA GLY A 41 -8.05 7.27 -12.63
C GLY A 41 -6.60 6.78 -12.50
N HIS A 42 -6.26 6.32 -11.29
CA HIS A 42 -4.97 5.71 -11.02
C HIS A 42 -4.94 4.28 -11.54
N VAL A 43 -3.88 3.94 -12.25
CA VAL A 43 -3.65 2.62 -12.83
C VAL A 43 -2.30 2.11 -12.35
N LEU A 44 -2.32 0.92 -11.75
CA LEU A 44 -1.15 0.15 -11.36
C LEU A 44 -0.64 -0.63 -12.57
N ASN A 45 0.56 -0.29 -13.04
CA ASN A 45 1.25 -0.98 -14.11
C ASN A 45 2.30 -1.92 -13.52
N THR A 46 2.33 -3.15 -14.02
CA THR A 46 3.33 -4.16 -13.67
C THR A 46 3.92 -4.74 -14.96
N VAL A 47 5.02 -5.51 -14.87
CA VAL A 47 5.61 -6.17 -16.04
C VAL A 47 4.64 -7.15 -16.70
N SER A 48 3.84 -7.87 -15.90
CA SER A 48 2.84 -8.82 -16.38
C SER A 48 1.58 -8.13 -16.92
N GLN A 49 1.35 -6.87 -16.54
CA GLN A 49 0.18 -6.09 -16.94
C GLN A 49 0.57 -4.65 -17.31
N PRO A 50 1.20 -4.45 -18.48
CA PRO A 50 1.73 -3.15 -18.90
C PRO A 50 0.63 -2.14 -19.27
N GLU A 51 -0.58 -2.58 -19.62
CA GLU A 51 -1.76 -1.72 -19.73
C GLU A 51 -2.21 -1.18 -18.36
N GLY A 52 -2.07 -2.03 -17.34
CA GLY A 52 -2.29 -1.78 -15.93
C GLY A 52 -3.72 -1.99 -15.43
N THR A 53 -3.86 -2.13 -14.12
CA THR A 53 -5.12 -2.33 -13.41
C THR A 53 -5.55 -1.06 -12.68
N PRO A 54 -6.80 -0.59 -12.85
CA PRO A 54 -7.33 0.52 -12.04
C PRO A 54 -7.20 0.23 -10.54
N CYS A 55 -6.74 1.22 -9.78
CA CYS A 55 -6.54 1.10 -8.34
C CYS A 55 -7.12 2.31 -7.60
N SER A 56 -7.37 2.14 -6.30
CA SER A 56 -7.88 3.23 -5.47
C SER A 56 -6.80 4.29 -5.22
N PRO A 57 -7.18 5.53 -4.87
CA PRO A 57 -6.22 6.56 -4.47
C PRO A 57 -5.34 6.13 -3.29
N LEU A 58 -5.89 5.38 -2.32
CA LEU A 58 -5.09 4.86 -1.21
C LEU A 58 -3.98 3.92 -1.70
N VAL A 59 -4.29 2.99 -2.60
CA VAL A 59 -3.27 2.08 -3.18
C VAL A 59 -2.22 2.87 -3.94
N ALA A 60 -2.63 3.84 -4.75
CA ALA A 60 -1.72 4.72 -5.50
C ALA A 60 -0.75 5.44 -4.56
N THR A 61 -1.25 6.02 -3.48
CA THR A 61 -0.45 6.72 -2.47
C THR A 61 0.48 5.75 -1.74
N VAL A 62 0.00 4.60 -1.28
CA VAL A 62 0.84 3.58 -0.61
C VAL A 62 2.00 3.17 -1.52
N ILE A 63 1.75 2.89 -2.80
CA ILE A 63 2.81 2.52 -3.75
C ILE A 63 3.82 3.65 -3.95
N ALA A 64 3.37 4.91 -3.94
CA ALA A 64 4.26 6.06 -4.06
C ALA A 64 5.20 6.25 -2.85
N GLU A 65 4.78 5.83 -1.64
CA GLU A 65 5.60 5.88 -0.42
C GLU A 65 6.55 4.68 -0.27
N ILE A 66 6.38 3.60 -1.04
CA ILE A 66 7.27 2.43 -0.96
C ILE A 66 8.59 2.73 -1.67
N ASP A 67 9.58 3.18 -0.90
CA ASP A 67 10.94 3.49 -1.35
C ASP A 67 11.96 2.35 -1.06
N GLY A 68 11.53 1.30 -0.38
CA GLY A 68 12.37 0.18 0.04
C GLY A 68 13.26 0.46 1.25
N GLN A 69 13.05 1.57 1.95
CA GLN A 69 13.76 1.99 3.16
C GLN A 69 12.83 2.15 4.36
N GLN A 70 11.64 2.73 4.17
CA GLN A 70 10.67 2.99 5.24
C GLN A 70 9.91 1.72 5.62
N SER A 71 9.64 1.54 6.91
CA SER A 71 8.75 0.46 7.38
C SER A 71 7.29 0.77 7.06
N VAL A 72 6.42 -0.24 7.12
CA VAL A 72 4.98 -0.03 6.96
C VAL A 72 4.43 0.93 8.02
N SER A 73 4.91 0.88 9.27
CA SER A 73 4.49 1.84 10.30
C SER A 73 4.93 3.26 9.96
N ASP A 74 6.14 3.46 9.41
CA ASP A 74 6.60 4.80 9.00
C ASP A 74 5.73 5.37 7.87
N ILE A 75 5.32 4.52 6.92
CA ILE A 75 4.39 4.89 5.84
C ILE A 75 3.03 5.29 6.42
N VAL A 76 2.48 4.50 7.35
CA VAL A 76 1.20 4.80 8.00
C VAL A 76 1.28 6.13 8.76
N ASP A 77 2.33 6.36 9.54
CA ASP A 77 2.52 7.58 10.31
C ASP A 77 2.68 8.80 9.38
N GLY A 78 3.40 8.64 8.26
CA GLY A 78 3.57 9.67 7.24
C GLY A 78 2.25 10.07 6.57
N LEU A 79 1.43 9.09 6.20
CA LEU A 79 0.12 9.31 5.58
C LEU A 79 -0.93 9.80 6.60
N GLY A 80 -0.76 9.45 7.87
CA GLY A 80 -1.72 9.68 8.95
C GLY A 80 -1.51 10.98 9.73
N GLN A 81 -0.53 11.83 9.39
CA GLN A 81 -0.11 13.00 10.20
C GLN A 81 -1.25 13.93 10.66
N HIS A 82 -2.35 14.02 9.91
CA HIS A 82 -3.47 14.91 10.19
C HIS A 82 -4.72 14.19 10.72
N LEU A 83 -4.66 12.87 10.90
CA LEU A 83 -5.77 12.06 11.35
C LEU A 83 -5.86 12.05 12.89
N ASP A 84 -7.08 11.91 13.40
CA ASP A 84 -7.28 11.59 14.80
C ASP A 84 -6.94 10.11 15.07
N GLN A 85 -7.00 9.69 16.34
CA GLN A 85 -6.62 8.33 16.72
C GLN A 85 -7.47 7.26 16.00
N ALA A 86 -8.76 7.52 15.78
CA ALA A 86 -9.64 6.57 15.12
C ALA A 86 -9.33 6.46 13.62
N GLY A 87 -9.10 7.59 12.95
CA GLY A 87 -8.68 7.64 11.56
C GLY A 87 -7.32 6.96 11.35
N HIS A 88 -6.37 7.19 12.26
CA HIS A 88 -5.06 6.55 12.20
C HIS A 88 -5.15 5.02 12.31
N ALA A 89 -5.97 4.51 13.22
CA ALA A 89 -6.15 3.06 13.38
C ALA A 89 -6.78 2.40 12.15
N GLN A 90 -7.72 3.09 11.49
CA GLN A 90 -8.32 2.62 10.23
C GLN A 90 -7.33 2.67 9.07
N LEU A 91 -6.52 3.72 8.98
CA LEU A 91 -5.47 3.84 7.97
C LEU A 91 -4.44 2.71 8.13
N GLU A 92 -4.00 2.45 9.36
CA GLU A 92 -3.05 1.37 9.65
C GLU A 92 -3.57 0.01 9.18
N GLU A 93 -4.84 -0.32 9.48
CA GLU A 93 -5.47 -1.56 9.03
C GLU A 93 -5.55 -1.64 7.50
N ALA A 94 -5.98 -0.55 6.85
CA ALA A 94 -6.14 -0.50 5.41
C ALA A 94 -4.81 -0.61 4.67
N VAL A 95 -3.76 0.08 5.14
CA VAL A 95 -2.42 0.03 4.56
C VAL A 95 -1.80 -1.35 4.75
N SER A 96 -1.87 -1.91 5.96
CA SER A 96 -1.33 -3.25 6.26
C SER A 96 -1.95 -4.30 5.33
N ARG A 97 -3.29 -4.30 5.20
CA ARG A 97 -4.00 -5.21 4.32
C ARG A 97 -3.69 -4.99 2.84
N THR A 98 -3.51 -3.73 2.42
CA THR A 98 -3.10 -3.40 1.05
C THR A 98 -1.74 -3.99 0.74
N ILE A 99 -0.76 -3.83 1.63
CA ILE A 99 0.59 -4.37 1.44
C ILE A 99 0.59 -5.90 1.40
N GLU A 100 -0.20 -6.56 2.26
CA GLU A 100 -0.36 -8.02 2.21
C GLU A 100 -0.90 -8.49 0.84
N ILE A 101 -1.95 -7.84 0.33
CA ILE A 101 -2.52 -8.17 -0.99
C ILE A 101 -1.48 -7.96 -2.09
N LEU A 102 -0.81 -6.79 -2.10
CA LEU A 102 0.19 -6.48 -3.11
C LEU A 102 1.41 -7.42 -3.04
N TYR A 103 1.75 -7.95 -1.88
CA TYR A 103 2.78 -8.96 -1.72
C TYR A 103 2.36 -10.31 -2.30
N VAL A 104 1.13 -10.75 -2.02
CA VAL A 104 0.56 -11.97 -2.62
C VAL A 104 0.47 -11.86 -4.15
N ASP A 105 0.10 -10.69 -4.66
CA ASP A 105 0.00 -10.40 -6.09
C ASP A 105 1.38 -10.19 -6.75
N GLY A 106 2.47 -10.15 -5.98
CA GLY A 106 3.83 -9.97 -6.46
C GLY A 106 4.15 -8.54 -6.92
N THR A 107 3.29 -7.56 -6.62
CA THR A 107 3.57 -6.13 -6.84
C THR A 107 4.58 -5.62 -5.81
N VAL A 108 4.43 -6.05 -4.55
CA VAL A 108 5.49 -5.94 -3.54
C VAL A 108 6.30 -7.24 -3.64
N ALA A 109 7.57 -7.15 -3.98
CA ALA A 109 8.46 -8.30 -4.18
C ALA A 109 9.04 -8.84 -2.87
N GLY A 110 9.03 -8.04 -1.80
CA GLY A 110 9.64 -8.42 -0.53
C GLY A 110 9.12 -7.60 0.64
N LEU A 111 9.05 -8.26 1.79
CA LEU A 111 8.81 -7.67 3.10
C LEU A 111 9.99 -8.05 3.99
N VAL A 112 10.90 -7.11 4.23
CA VAL A 112 12.10 -7.37 5.02
C VAL A 112 11.84 -6.93 6.46
N THR A 113 11.88 -7.87 7.40
CA THR A 113 11.88 -7.60 8.84
C THR A 113 13.31 -7.75 9.35
N GLU A 114 13.81 -6.81 10.16
CA GLU A 114 15.06 -7.00 10.92
C GLU A 114 14.92 -8.06 12.02
#